data_AF-A0A9W3SQU4-F1
#
_entry.id   AF-A0A9W3SQU4-F1
#
_cell.length_a   1.000
_cell.length_b   1.000
_cell.length_c   1.000
_cell.angle_alpha   90.00
_cell.angle_beta   90.00
_cell.angle_gamma   90.00
#
_symmetry.space_group_name_H-M   'P 1'
#
loop_
_entity.id
_entity.type
_entity.pdbx_description
1 polymer ?
#
loop_
_entity_poly.entity_id
_entity_poly.type
_entity_poly.pdbx_seq_one_letter_code
_entity_poly.pdbx_strand_id
1 'polypeptide(L)' 'MNGIRFNNIKLTDRDVYKILYLNKVEGLQSHQLETMFPVTKATIKSIVNGKSRKDCYGLFMKYKDSHSDEFMKLAK' A
#
# COMPACT_ATOMS: atom_id res chain seq x y z
N MET A 1 1.00 25.82 -2.65
CA MET A 1 0.69 24.45 -2.18
C MET A 1 -0.81 24.37 -1.96
N ASN A 2 -1.55 23.74 -2.87
CA ASN A 2 -3.00 23.62 -2.74
C ASN A 2 -3.33 22.62 -1.63
N GLY A 3 -4.11 23.07 -0.64
CA GLY A 3 -4.56 22.27 0.48
C GLY A 3 -5.50 21.17 0.02
N ILE A 4 -4.95 19.97 -0.23
CA ILE A 4 -5.74 18.76 -0.32
C ILE A 4 -6.28 18.51 1.09
N ARG A 5 -7.57 18.81 1.30
CA ARG A 5 -8.32 18.34 2.47
C ARG A 5 -8.38 16.82 2.38
N PHE A 6 -7.51 16.13 3.10
CA PHE A 6 -7.68 14.72 3.38
C PHE A 6 -8.88 14.58 4.31
N ASN A 7 -10.08 14.49 3.76
CA ASN A 7 -11.25 14.05 4.51
C ASN A 7 -10.90 12.71 5.20
N ASN A 8 -11.54 12.41 6.33
CA ASN A 8 -11.41 11.15 7.10
C ASN A 8 -11.86 9.90 6.30
N ILE A 9 -11.35 9.71 5.09
CA ILE A 9 -11.61 8.55 4.25
C ILE A 9 -10.85 7.39 4.87
N LYS A 10 -11.60 6.49 5.51
CA LYS A 10 -11.07 5.21 5.97
C LYS A 10 -10.74 4.35 4.75
N LEU A 11 -9.46 4.03 4.57
CA LEU A 11 -9.04 3.03 3.59
C LEU A 11 -9.70 1.68 3.93
N THR A 12 -10.31 1.06 2.92
CA THR A 12 -10.77 -0.32 3.04
C THR A 12 -9.58 -1.29 3.05
N ASP A 13 -9.81 -2.54 3.44
CA ASP A 13 -8.80 -3.60 3.37
C ASP A 13 -8.30 -3.77 1.94
N ARG A 14 -9.21 -3.69 0.96
CA ARG A 14 -8.88 -3.73 -0.47
C ARG A 14 -7.93 -2.60 -0.88
N ASP A 15 -8.18 -1.38 -0.40
CA ASP A 15 -7.29 -0.24 -0.69
C ASP A 15 -5.90 -0.46 -0.08
N VAL A 16 -5.85 -0.98 1.15
CA VAL A 16 -4.59 -1.32 1.82
C VAL A 16 -3.82 -2.38 1.04
N TYR A 17 -4.48 -3.46 0.61
CA TYR A 17 -3.83 -4.49 -0.20
C TYR A 17 -3.33 -3.94 -1.53
N LYS A 18 -4.09 -3.04 -2.18
CA LYS A 18 -3.64 -2.38 -3.41
C LYS A 18 -2.41 -1.49 -3.18
N ILE A 19 -2.38 -0.73 -2.08
CA ILE A 19 -1.19 0.07 -1.69
C ILE A 19 0.02 -0.83 -1.46
N LEU A 20 -0.16 -1.95 -0.75
CA LEU A 20 0.92 -2.91 -0.48
C LEU A 20 1.43 -3.57 -1.76
N TYR A 21 0.54 -4.00 -2.64
CA TYR A 21 0.89 -4.56 -3.95
C TYR A 21 1.73 -3.58 -4.76
N LEU A 22 1.23 -2.35 -4.97
CA LEU A 22 1.92 -1.34 -5.77
C LEU A 22 3.30 -0.99 -5.17
N ASN A 23 3.46 -0.99 -3.84
CA ASN A 23 4.76 -0.69 -3.23
C ASN A 23 5.74 -1.87 -3.24
N LYS A 24 5.26 -3.08 -2.91
CA LYS A 24 6.12 -4.24 -2.62
C LYS A 24 6.39 -5.11 -3.84
N VAL A 25 5.56 -4.99 -4.87
CA VAL A 25 5.61 -5.79 -6.09
C VAL A 25 5.99 -4.91 -7.26
N GLU A 26 5.23 -3.84 -7.49
CA GLU A 26 5.45 -2.91 -8.62
C GLU A 26 6.51 -1.83 -8.33
N GLY A 27 7.01 -1.75 -7.09
CA GLY A 27 8.09 -0.85 -6.71
C GLY A 27 7.70 0.64 -6.62
N LEU A 28 6.41 0.99 -6.63
CA LEU A 28 5.97 2.38 -6.54
C LEU A 28 6.36 3.00 -5.19
N GLN A 29 6.90 4.22 -5.26
CA GLN A 29 7.28 4.99 -4.09
C GLN A 29 6.05 5.64 -3.43
N SER A 30 6.14 5.93 -2.13
CA SER A 30 5.02 6.53 -1.38
C SER A 30 4.55 7.88 -1.93
N HIS A 31 5.39 8.62 -2.65
CA HIS A 31 5.01 9.89 -3.28
C HIS A 31 4.15 9.68 -4.54
N GLN A 32 4.37 8.57 -5.28
CA GLN A 32 3.54 8.19 -6.43
C GLN A 32 2.20 7.64 -5.96
N LEU A 33 2.19 6.90 -4.85
CA LEU A 33 0.96 6.38 -4.25
C LEU A 33 0.06 7.49 -3.67
N GLU A 34 0.65 8.58 -3.17
CA GLU A 34 -0.12 9.73 -2.64
C GLU A 34 -0.99 10.40 -3.71
N THR A 35 -0.62 10.30 -5.00
CA THR A 35 -1.45 10.82 -6.09
C THR A 35 -2.59 9.88 -6.48
N MET A 36 -2.57 8.63 -6.02
CA MET A 36 -3.53 7.58 -6.37
C MET A 36 -4.56 7.29 -5.27
N PHE A 37 -4.23 7.62 -4.01
CA PHE A 37 -5.07 7.35 -2.85
C PHE A 37 -5.34 8.65 -2.09
N PRO A 38 -6.55 8.86 -1.56
CA PRO A 38 -6.91 10.11 -0.89
C PRO A 38 -6.40 10.14 0.57
N VAL A 39 -5.12 9.85 0.77
CA VAL A 39 -4.43 9.81 2.06
C VAL A 39 -3.02 10.36 1.93
N THR A 40 -2.46 10.84 3.04
CA THR A 40 -1.13 11.46 3.03
C THR A 40 -0.03 10.45 2.72
N LYS A 41 1.10 10.95 2.20
CA LYS A 41 2.36 10.18 2.08
C LYS A 41 2.79 9.55 3.40
N ALA A 42 2.55 10.21 4.53
CA ALA A 42 2.87 9.68 5.85
C ALA A 42 2.01 8.45 6.18
N THR A 43 0.71 8.51 5.88
CA THR A 43 -0.21 7.37 6.01
C THR A 43 0.24 6.21 5.13
N ILE A 44 0.58 6.47 3.86
CA ILE A 44 1.10 5.44 2.94
C ILE A 44 2.39 4.83 3.49
N LYS A 45 3.36 5.65 3.93
CA LYS A 45 4.60 5.18 4.57
C LYS A 45 4.31 4.31 5.78
N SER A 46 3.31 4.65 6.59
CA SER A 46 2.92 3.85 7.75
C SER A 46 2.37 2.49 7.33
N ILE A 47 1.56 2.42 6.27
CA ILE A 47 0.99 1.18 5.74
C ILE A 47 2.08 0.27 5.14
N VAL A 48 2.90 0.79 4.22
CA VAL A 48 3.89 -0.03 3.50
C VAL A 48 5.06 -0.50 4.38
N ASN A 49 5.24 0.13 5.54
CA ASN A 49 6.20 -0.30 6.56
C ASN A 49 5.56 -1.13 7.68
N GLY A 50 4.27 -1.48 7.58
CA GLY A 50 3.58 -2.29 8.58
C GLY A 50 3.39 -1.60 9.94
N LYS A 51 3.52 -0.27 10.02
CA LYS A 51 3.28 0.50 11.25
C LYS A 51 1.79 0.67 11.53
N SER A 52 0.96 0.75 10.48
CA SER A 52 -0.50 0.78 10.54
C SER A 52 -1.10 -0.33 9.69
N ARG A 53 -2.33 -0.76 9.99
CA ARG A 53 -3.01 -1.87 9.28
C ARG A 53 -2.18 -3.16 9.31
N LYS A 54 -1.70 -3.50 10.51
CA LYS A 54 -0.78 -4.63 10.78
C LYS A 54 -1.39 -5.98 10.39
N ASP A 55 -2.70 -6.10 10.57
CA ASP A 55 -3.53 -7.21 10.11
C ASP A 55 -3.39 -7.43 8.59
N CYS A 56 -3.66 -6.40 7.78
CA CYS A 56 -3.52 -6.49 6.34
C CYS A 56 -2.06 -6.71 5.92
N TYR A 57 -1.12 -5.99 6.55
CA TYR A 57 0.30 -6.11 6.24
C TYR A 57 0.82 -7.53 6.47
N GLY A 58 0.51 -8.13 7.62
CA GLY A 58 0.95 -9.48 7.97
C GLY A 58 0.37 -10.53 7.02
N LEU A 59 -0.93 -10.44 6.73
CA LEU A 59 -1.59 -11.33 5.76
C LEU A 59 -0.99 -11.20 4.35
N PHE A 60 -0.74 -9.96 3.90
CA PHE A 60 -0.14 -9.71 2.60
C PHE A 60 1.27 -10.28 2.50
N MET A 61 2.13 -10.05 3.49
CA MET A 61 3.50 -10.58 3.46
C MET A 61 3.52 -12.10 3.49
N LYS A 62 2.69 -12.73 4.34
CA LYS A 62 2.55 -14.19 4.37
C LYS A 62 2.09 -14.75 3.02
N TYR A 63 1.10 -14.12 2.39
CA TYR A 63 0.64 -14.52 1.05
C TYR A 63 1.74 -14.35 0.00
N LYS A 64 2.41 -13.18 -0.02
CA LYS A 64 3.51 -12.87 -0.93
C LYS A 64 4.66 -13.87 -0.82
N ASP A 65 5.04 -14.23 0.40
CA ASP A 65 6.16 -15.15 0.64
C ASP A 65 5.80 -16.60 0.30
N SER A 66 4.54 -17.01 0.49
CA SER A 66 4.06 -18.35 0.11
C SER A 66 3.74 -18.52 -1.38
N HIS A 67 3.54 -17.42 -2.11
CA HIS A 67 3.19 -17.41 -3.54
C HIS A 67 4.19 -16.57 -4.34
N SER A 68 5.47 -16.62 -3.98
CA SER A 68 6.52 -15.78 -4.58
C SER A 68 6.55 -15.87 -6.11
N ASP A 69 6.30 -17.05 -6.67
CA ASP A 69 6.30 -17.29 -8.12
C ASP A 69 5.15 -16.57 -8.84
N GLU A 70 3.99 -16.42 -8.19
CA GLU A 70 2.88 -15.63 -8.73
C GLU A 70 3.24 -14.16 -8.77
N PHE A 71 3.88 -13.65 -7.70
CA PHE A 71 4.32 -12.26 -7.64
C PHE A 71 5.47 -11.96 -8.61
N MET A 72 6.39 -12.89 -8.84
CA MET A 72 7.45 -12.74 -9.85
C MET A 72 6.88 -12.62 -11.27
N LYS A 73 5.76 -13.29 -11.57
CA LYS A 73 5.09 -13.16 -12.89
C LYS A 73 4.41 -11.80 -13.10
N LEU A 74 4.07 -11.14 -12.00
CA LEU A 74 3.37 -9.86 -11.99
C LEU A 74 4.34 -8.67 -12.04
N ALA A 75 5.53 -8.79 -11.43
CA ALA A 75 6.60 -7.83 -11.56
C ALA A 75 7.27 -7.94 -12.95
N LYS A 76 6.69 -7.26 -13.96
CA LYS A 76 7.23 -7.16 -15.32
C LYS A 76 7.86 -5.81 -15.60
#